data_AF-A0AAJ5RKL2-F1
#
_entry.id   AF-A0AAJ5RKL2-F1
#
_cell.length_a   1.000
_cell.length_b   1.000
_cell.length_c   1.000
_cell.angle_alpha   90.00
_cell.angle_beta   90.00
_cell.angle_gamma   90.00
#
_symmetry.space_group_name_H-M   'P 1'
#
loop_
_entity.id
_entity.type
_entity.pdbx_description
1 polymer ?
#
loop_
_entity_poly.entity_id
_entity_poly.type
_entity_poly.pdbx_seq_one_letter_code
_entity_poly.pdbx_strand_id
1 'polypeptide(L)'
;MLFAIVDFTTAFFLSLPLLLIYFKSRSQQETPWRWSFPLWLFNYLSIRYFVSDGELFWVVLCWQLLFLWPISLVIYLHLYKKEKNWSFYIGLKKKHVVFVAALMALFASSLVYSLFLANQQVVAFHQQVMQELEASPDRQLYLINNTIAPSTLLDVADHIAEVRKGQVYASTLPWRSKVVVHQDNWQKEFTYVRFYNGWRLDGLYQESNWENQKD
;
A
#
# COMPACT_ATOMS: atom_id res chain seq x y z
N MET A 1 -8.08 -12.98 -3.25
CA MET A 1 -8.36 -12.93 -1.79
C MET A 1 -7.37 -12.03 -1.05
N LEU A 2 -6.06 -12.27 -1.16
CA LEU A 2 -5.02 -11.46 -0.52
C LEU A 2 -5.14 -9.95 -0.78
N PHE A 3 -5.22 -9.59 -2.05
CA PHE A 3 -5.41 -8.22 -2.53
C PHE A 3 -6.63 -7.51 -1.94
N ALA A 4 -7.76 -8.20 -1.84
CA ALA A 4 -8.94 -7.62 -1.20
C ALA A 4 -8.68 -7.29 0.28
N ILE A 5 -7.94 -8.14 1.02
CA ILE A 5 -7.58 -7.89 2.43
C ILE A 5 -6.66 -6.67 2.53
N VAL A 6 -5.67 -6.55 1.65
CA VAL A 6 -4.79 -5.37 1.56
C VAL A 6 -5.60 -4.10 1.29
N ASP A 7 -6.57 -4.14 0.38
CA ASP A 7 -7.39 -2.98 0.03
C ASP A 7 -8.29 -2.56 1.19
N PHE A 8 -8.95 -3.53 1.82
CA PHE A 8 -9.81 -3.30 2.98
C PHE A 8 -9.02 -2.70 4.15
N THR A 9 -7.84 -3.24 4.42
CA THR A 9 -6.99 -2.77 5.53
C THR A 9 -6.41 -1.39 5.27
N THR A 10 -5.95 -1.14 4.05
CA THR A 10 -5.47 0.19 3.62
C THR A 10 -6.58 1.23 3.70
N ALA A 11 -7.77 0.92 3.18
CA ALA A 11 -8.92 1.81 3.24
C ALA A 11 -9.37 2.09 4.68
N PHE A 12 -9.32 1.08 5.57
CA PHE A 12 -9.66 1.26 6.97
C PHE A 12 -8.73 2.28 7.64
N PHE A 13 -7.40 2.13 7.49
CA PHE A 13 -6.44 3.05 8.10
C PHE A 13 -6.56 4.47 7.57
N LEU A 14 -6.68 4.64 6.26
CA LEU A 14 -6.77 5.97 5.65
C LEU A 14 -8.07 6.70 6.03
N SER A 15 -9.16 5.96 6.25
CA SER A 15 -10.46 6.52 6.66
C SER A 15 -10.63 6.66 8.17
N LEU A 16 -9.72 6.12 8.99
CA LEU A 16 -9.79 6.09 10.45
C LEU A 16 -10.14 7.43 11.12
N PRO A 17 -9.61 8.59 10.69
CA PRO A 17 -9.88 9.86 11.36
C PRO A 17 -11.38 10.22 11.43
N LEU A 18 -12.16 9.96 10.37
CA LEU A 18 -13.60 10.23 10.36
C LEU A 18 -14.36 9.32 11.34
N LEU A 19 -13.93 8.06 11.46
CA LEU A 19 -14.49 7.12 12.42
C LEU A 19 -14.22 7.57 13.87
N LEU A 20 -13.04 8.11 14.14
CA LEU A 20 -12.68 8.68 15.45
C LEU A 20 -13.55 9.90 15.79
N ILE A 21 -13.81 10.79 14.83
CA ILE A 21 -14.75 11.93 15.01
C ILE A 21 -16.16 11.43 15.32
N TYR A 22 -16.63 10.40 14.61
CA TYR A 22 -17.96 9.84 14.86
C TYR A 22 -18.10 9.32 16.30
N PHE A 23 -17.16 8.50 16.76
CA PHE A 23 -17.22 7.97 18.12
C PHE A 23 -17.10 9.07 19.17
N LYS A 24 -16.22 10.07 18.94
CA LYS A 24 -16.06 11.21 19.84
C LYS A 24 -17.33 12.07 19.90
N SER A 25 -17.94 12.40 18.76
CA SER A 25 -19.16 13.21 18.72
C SER A 25 -20.38 12.52 19.31
N ARG A 26 -20.51 11.19 19.11
CA ARG A 26 -21.56 10.38 19.74
C ARG A 26 -21.50 10.47 21.26
N SER A 27 -20.28 10.50 21.82
CA SER A 27 -20.05 10.69 23.25
C SER A 27 -20.33 12.11 23.76
N GLN A 28 -20.66 13.06 22.88
CA GLN A 28 -20.94 14.45 23.27
C GLN A 28 -22.34 14.91 22.86
N GLN A 29 -23.15 14.00 22.31
CA GLN A 29 -24.47 14.29 21.75
C GLN A 29 -24.47 15.38 20.66
N GLU A 30 -23.31 15.67 20.07
CA GLU A 30 -23.17 16.67 19.01
C GLU A 30 -23.74 16.11 17.69
N THR A 31 -24.94 16.58 17.33
CA THR A 31 -25.68 16.18 16.12
C THR A 31 -24.96 16.43 14.79
N PRO A 32 -24.28 17.57 14.54
CA PRO A 32 -23.71 17.84 13.21
C PRO A 32 -22.57 16.88 12.86
N TRP A 33 -21.79 16.45 13.85
CA TRP A 33 -20.63 15.57 13.62
C TRP A 33 -21.01 14.10 13.41
N ARG A 34 -22.29 13.71 13.56
CA ARG A 34 -22.76 12.35 13.22
C ARG A 34 -22.66 12.05 11.73
N TRP A 35 -22.64 13.09 10.88
CA TRP A 35 -22.40 12.97 9.43
C TRP A 35 -21.00 12.43 9.09
N SER A 36 -20.07 12.42 10.04
CA SER A 36 -18.76 11.79 9.86
C SER A 36 -18.85 10.28 9.57
N PHE A 37 -19.91 9.58 9.98
CA PHE A 37 -20.06 8.14 9.68
C PHE A 37 -20.49 7.84 8.24
N PRO A 38 -21.53 8.48 7.68
CA PRO A 38 -21.80 8.39 6.24
C PRO A 38 -20.60 8.83 5.38
N LEU A 39 -19.90 9.91 5.76
CA LEU A 39 -18.69 10.36 5.08
C LEU A 39 -17.56 9.34 5.20
N TRP A 40 -17.40 8.71 6.37
CA TRP A 40 -16.44 7.63 6.57
C TRP A 40 -16.72 6.47 5.63
N LEU A 41 -17.97 6.02 5.54
CA LEU A 41 -18.36 4.90 4.69
C LEU A 41 -18.10 5.20 3.20
N PHE A 42 -18.48 6.39 2.74
CA PHE A 42 -18.21 6.82 1.37
C PHE A 42 -16.70 6.88 1.09
N ASN A 43 -15.94 7.54 1.98
CA ASN A 43 -14.49 7.64 1.86
C ASN A 43 -13.82 6.25 1.84
N TYR A 44 -14.24 5.35 2.73
CA TYR A 44 -13.74 3.98 2.78
C TYR A 44 -13.97 3.22 1.47
N LEU A 45 -15.19 3.29 0.92
CA LEU A 45 -15.52 2.62 -0.34
C LEU A 45 -14.76 3.20 -1.52
N SER A 46 -14.63 4.53 -1.59
CA SER A 46 -13.84 5.21 -2.63
C SER A 46 -12.37 4.80 -2.56
N ILE A 47 -11.75 4.83 -1.38
CA ILE A 47 -10.35 4.41 -1.22
C ILE A 47 -10.21 2.95 -1.65
N ARG A 48 -11.06 2.05 -1.14
CA ARG A 48 -11.02 0.63 -1.51
C ARG A 48 -11.10 0.42 -3.02
N TYR A 49 -11.92 1.18 -3.73
CA TYR A 49 -12.06 1.10 -5.18
C TYR A 49 -10.77 1.50 -5.91
N PHE A 50 -10.11 2.56 -5.45
CA PHE A 50 -8.92 3.10 -6.12
C PHE A 50 -7.59 2.47 -5.68
N VAL A 51 -7.52 1.68 -4.59
CA VAL A 51 -6.25 1.03 -4.16
C VAL A 51 -5.66 0.13 -5.24
N SER A 52 -6.50 -0.54 -6.03
CA SER A 52 -6.06 -1.39 -7.14
C SER A 52 -5.68 -0.63 -8.41
N ASP A 53 -5.91 0.68 -8.46
CA ASP A 53 -5.55 1.56 -9.56
C ASP A 53 -4.33 2.39 -9.14
N GLY A 54 -3.14 1.81 -9.34
CA GLY A 54 -1.89 2.33 -8.76
C GLY A 54 -1.56 3.78 -9.12
N GLU A 55 -1.98 4.26 -10.28
CA GLU A 55 -1.80 5.66 -10.70
C GLU A 55 -2.74 6.60 -9.94
N LEU A 56 -4.02 6.26 -9.86
CA LEU A 56 -5.01 7.07 -9.13
C LEU A 56 -4.83 6.98 -7.62
N PHE A 57 -4.29 5.88 -7.10
CA PHE A 57 -4.14 5.69 -5.66
C PHE A 57 -3.19 6.72 -5.03
N TRP A 58 -2.13 7.15 -5.74
CA TRP A 58 -1.25 8.19 -5.22
C TRP A 58 -1.99 9.52 -5.02
N VAL A 59 -2.90 9.88 -5.93
CA VAL A 59 -3.77 11.05 -5.79
C VAL A 59 -4.68 10.92 -4.57
N VAL A 60 -5.25 9.72 -4.36
CA VAL A 60 -6.05 9.42 -3.17
C VAL A 60 -5.22 9.59 -1.89
N LEU A 61 -3.98 9.08 -1.84
CA LEU A 61 -3.10 9.25 -0.69
C LEU A 61 -2.81 10.73 -0.39
N CYS A 62 -2.47 11.52 -1.41
CA CYS A 62 -2.26 12.95 -1.25
C CYS A 62 -3.52 13.63 -0.70
N TRP A 63 -4.69 13.30 -1.22
CA TRP A 63 -5.96 13.83 -0.73
C TRP A 63 -6.21 13.49 0.75
N GLN A 64 -5.99 12.23 1.14
CA GLN A 64 -6.17 11.81 2.52
C GLN A 64 -5.21 12.55 3.46
N LEU A 65 -3.92 12.60 3.12
CA LEU A 65 -2.88 13.14 4.01
C LEU A 65 -2.87 14.66 4.08
N LEU A 66 -3.17 15.37 3.00
CA LEU A 66 -3.12 16.83 2.95
C LEU A 66 -4.41 17.50 3.44
N PHE A 67 -5.57 16.86 3.27
CA PHE A 67 -6.85 17.47 3.59
C PHE A 67 -7.60 16.71 4.68
N LEU A 68 -7.93 15.44 4.43
CA LEU A 68 -8.85 14.71 5.30
C LEU A 68 -8.27 14.50 6.71
N TRP A 69 -6.99 14.13 6.81
CA TRP A 69 -6.31 13.92 8.07
C TRP A 69 -6.15 15.21 8.89
N PRO A 70 -5.58 16.31 8.35
CA PRO A 70 -5.46 17.57 9.10
C PRO A 70 -6.80 18.14 9.56
N ILE A 71 -7.81 18.17 8.68
CA ILE A 71 -9.16 18.65 9.03
C ILE A 71 -9.74 17.79 10.15
N SER A 72 -9.61 16.46 10.03
CA SER A 72 -10.13 15.54 11.03
C SER A 72 -9.45 15.69 12.38
N LEU A 73 -8.14 15.93 12.39
CA LEU A 73 -7.37 16.18 13.61
C LEU A 73 -7.83 17.45 14.31
N VAL A 74 -8.03 18.55 13.57
CA VAL A 74 -8.52 19.82 14.13
C VAL A 74 -9.90 19.64 14.76
N ILE A 75 -10.82 18.96 14.06
CA ILE A 75 -12.16 18.67 14.59
C ILE A 75 -12.07 17.79 15.85
N TYR A 76 -11.24 16.75 15.82
CA TYR A 76 -11.06 15.86 16.96
C TYR A 76 -10.52 16.60 18.18
N LEU A 77 -9.51 17.47 18.01
CA LEU A 77 -8.95 18.30 19.08
C LEU A 77 -9.99 19.30 19.63
N HIS A 78 -10.82 19.89 18.76
CA HIS A 78 -11.93 20.74 19.17
C HIS A 78 -12.92 19.99 20.06
N LEU A 79 -13.35 18.80 19.64
CA LEU A 79 -14.23 17.93 20.43
C LEU A 79 -13.56 17.50 21.74
N TYR A 80 -12.25 17.23 21.73
CA TYR A 80 -11.51 16.86 22.93
C TYR A 80 -11.50 17.98 23.98
N LYS A 81 -11.28 19.24 23.58
CA LYS A 81 -11.25 20.38 24.51
C LYS A 81 -12.60 20.71 25.16
N LYS A 82 -13.72 20.30 24.57
CA LYS A 82 -15.07 20.50 25.13
C LYS A 82 -15.41 19.56 26.31
N GLU A 83 -14.59 18.55 26.61
CA GLU A 83 -14.88 17.55 27.65
C GLU A 83 -14.65 18.09 29.07
N LYS A 84 -15.71 18.65 29.68
CA LYS A 84 -15.64 19.23 31.04
C LYS A 84 -16.11 18.35 32.21
N ASN A 85 -16.76 17.18 31.99
CA ASN A 85 -17.31 16.36 33.09
C ASN A 85 -16.89 14.87 33.03
N TRP A 86 -16.34 14.36 34.15
CA TRP A 86 -15.39 13.24 34.16
C TRP A 86 -15.95 11.88 34.63
N SER A 87 -16.97 11.79 35.50
CA SER A 87 -17.21 10.53 36.22
C SER A 87 -18.10 9.48 35.53
N PHE A 88 -19.23 9.88 34.92
CA PHE A 88 -20.18 8.91 34.33
C PHE A 88 -19.79 8.46 32.90
N TYR A 89 -19.00 9.26 32.20
CA TYR A 89 -18.64 9.05 30.79
C TYR A 89 -17.46 8.09 30.57
N ILE A 90 -16.68 7.79 31.61
CA ILE A 90 -15.48 6.93 31.51
C ILE A 90 -15.84 5.50 31.08
N GLY A 91 -16.96 4.94 31.56
CA GLY A 91 -17.38 3.58 31.24
C GLY A 91 -17.80 3.39 29.77
N LEU A 92 -18.54 4.34 29.20
CA LEU A 92 -18.93 4.31 27.78
C LEU A 92 -17.76 4.65 26.84
N LYS A 93 -16.90 5.60 27.23
CA LYS A 93 -15.67 5.94 26.49
C LYS A 93 -14.72 4.75 26.37
N LYS A 94 -14.53 3.98 27.45
CA LYS A 94 -13.66 2.79 27.43
C LYS A 94 -14.09 1.75 26.39
N LYS A 95 -15.40 1.51 26.22
CA LYS A 95 -15.90 0.52 25.24
C LYS A 95 -15.57 0.91 23.80
N HIS A 96 -15.78 2.17 23.41
CA HIS A 96 -15.45 2.63 22.06
C HIS A 96 -13.94 2.65 21.79
N VAL A 97 -13.14 3.07 22.78
CA VAL A 97 -11.68 3.03 22.67
C VAL A 97 -11.17 1.60 22.51
N VAL A 98 -11.65 0.67 23.34
CA VAL A 98 -11.27 -0.76 23.24
C VAL A 98 -11.73 -1.35 21.90
N PHE A 99 -12.93 -1.02 21.43
CA PHE A 99 -13.43 -1.48 20.14
C PHE A 99 -12.57 -0.98 18.96
N VAL A 100 -12.25 0.32 18.92
CA VAL A 100 -11.40 0.89 17.88
C VAL A 100 -9.98 0.33 17.97
N ALA A 101 -9.43 0.17 19.18
CA ALA A 101 -8.11 -0.44 19.38
C ALA A 101 -8.08 -1.89 18.88
N ALA A 102 -9.11 -2.68 19.18
CA ALA A 102 -9.22 -4.05 18.70
C ALA A 102 -9.31 -4.11 17.16
N LEU A 103 -10.11 -3.23 16.54
CA LEU A 103 -10.16 -3.11 15.09
C LEU A 103 -8.80 -2.72 14.51
N MET A 104 -8.15 -1.69 15.04
CA MET A 104 -6.81 -1.28 14.58
C MET A 104 -5.80 -2.43 14.67
N ALA A 105 -5.80 -3.19 15.77
CA ALA A 105 -4.92 -4.34 15.93
C ALA A 105 -5.21 -5.45 14.91
N LEU A 106 -6.49 -5.78 14.68
CA LEU A 106 -6.91 -6.77 13.69
C LEU A 106 -6.51 -6.35 12.27
N PHE A 107 -6.81 -5.10 11.89
CA PHE A 107 -6.50 -4.56 10.57
C PHE A 107 -4.99 -4.39 10.36
N ALA A 108 -4.23 -3.99 11.37
CA ALA A 108 -2.76 -3.87 11.30
C ALA A 108 -2.12 -5.24 11.09
N SER A 109 -2.51 -6.22 11.90
CA SER A 109 -1.99 -7.58 11.81
C SER A 109 -2.32 -8.21 10.45
N SER A 110 -3.55 -7.99 9.97
CA SER A 110 -4.00 -8.47 8.65
C SER A 110 -3.25 -7.80 7.50
N LEU A 111 -2.96 -6.49 7.60
CA LEU A 111 -2.16 -5.75 6.62
C LEU A 111 -0.74 -6.28 6.57
N VAL A 112 -0.06 -6.41 7.72
CA VAL A 112 1.32 -6.91 7.81
C VAL A 112 1.41 -8.32 7.22
N TYR A 113 0.51 -9.22 7.63
CA TYR A 113 0.46 -10.58 7.11
C TYR A 113 0.20 -10.61 5.60
N SER A 114 -0.71 -9.76 5.11
CA SER A 114 -1.05 -9.74 3.69
C SER A 114 0.06 -9.16 2.83
N LEU A 115 0.78 -8.14 3.30
CA LEU A 115 1.95 -7.59 2.61
C LEU A 115 3.10 -8.60 2.58
N PHE A 116 3.28 -9.38 3.66
CA PHE A 116 4.26 -10.46 3.68
C PHE A 116 3.96 -11.54 2.62
N LEU A 117 2.71 -11.99 2.54
CA LEU A 117 2.29 -12.91 1.47
C LEU A 117 2.41 -12.29 0.08
N ALA A 118 2.14 -10.99 -0.05
CA ALA A 118 2.26 -10.28 -1.32
C ALA A 118 3.71 -10.24 -1.79
N ASN A 119 4.68 -10.04 -0.89
CA ASN A 119 6.10 -10.15 -1.22
C ASN A 119 6.42 -11.52 -1.84
N GLN A 120 5.95 -12.62 -1.24
CA GLN A 120 6.18 -13.96 -1.78
C GLN A 120 5.57 -14.13 -3.18
N GLN A 121 4.35 -13.62 -3.40
CA GLN A 121 3.69 -13.67 -4.71
C GLN A 121 4.43 -12.83 -5.77
N VAL A 122 4.93 -11.65 -5.41
CA VAL A 122 5.70 -10.80 -6.31
C VAL A 122 7.03 -11.46 -6.67
N VAL A 123 7.72 -12.08 -5.71
CA VAL A 123 8.98 -12.79 -5.99
C VAL A 123 8.74 -13.97 -6.95
N ALA A 124 7.70 -14.77 -6.70
CA ALA A 124 7.34 -15.87 -7.60
C ALA A 124 6.98 -15.36 -9.00
N PHE A 125 6.22 -14.26 -9.09
CA PHE A 125 5.88 -13.62 -10.35
C PHE A 125 7.12 -13.06 -11.07
N HIS A 126 8.05 -12.42 -10.35
CA HIS A 126 9.31 -11.94 -10.90
C HIS A 126 10.11 -13.11 -11.50
N GLN A 127 10.28 -14.20 -10.75
CA GLN A 127 10.99 -15.39 -11.22
C GLN A 127 10.33 -16.00 -12.47
N GLN A 128 9.00 -16.05 -12.51
CA GLN A 128 8.25 -16.50 -13.69
C GLN A 128 8.51 -15.60 -14.90
N VAL A 129 8.39 -14.27 -14.74
CA VAL A 129 8.63 -13.30 -15.82
C VAL A 129 10.06 -13.40 -16.35
N MET A 130 11.06 -13.53 -15.46
CA MET A 130 12.45 -13.68 -15.89
C MET A 130 12.68 -14.99 -16.66
N GLN A 131 12.03 -16.09 -16.24
CA GLN A 131 12.10 -17.38 -16.94
C GLN A 131 11.42 -17.34 -18.31
N GLU A 132 10.24 -16.73 -18.41
CA GLU A 132 9.52 -16.56 -19.67
C GLU A 132 10.28 -15.66 -20.64
N LEU A 133 10.89 -14.57 -20.13
CA LEU A 133 11.73 -13.69 -20.92
C LEU A 133 12.98 -14.41 -21.46
N GLU A 134 13.64 -15.24 -20.65
CA GLU A 134 14.80 -16.03 -21.07
C GLU A 134 14.43 -17.05 -22.16
N ALA A 135 13.26 -17.68 -22.04
CA ALA A 135 12.75 -18.68 -22.98
C ALA A 135 12.12 -18.07 -24.25
N SER A 136 11.85 -16.76 -24.28
CA SER A 136 11.21 -16.12 -25.42
C SER A 136 12.17 -16.04 -26.63
N PRO A 137 11.72 -16.43 -27.83
CA PRO A 137 12.51 -16.28 -29.06
C PRO A 137 12.71 -14.80 -29.45
N ASP A 138 11.81 -13.91 -29.02
CA ASP A 138 11.94 -12.46 -29.16
C ASP A 138 11.72 -11.81 -27.78
N ARG A 139 12.84 -11.44 -27.14
CA ARG A 139 12.86 -10.86 -25.79
C ARG A 139 12.35 -9.43 -25.76
N GLN A 140 12.63 -8.64 -26.80
CA GLN A 140 12.18 -7.25 -26.88
C GLN A 140 10.66 -7.18 -27.07
N LEU A 141 10.11 -8.02 -27.94
CA LEU A 141 8.67 -8.10 -28.14
C LEU A 141 7.95 -8.59 -26.88
N TYR A 142 8.53 -9.56 -26.15
CA TYR A 142 7.98 -9.99 -24.86
C TYR A 142 7.91 -8.84 -23.85
N LEU A 143 8.98 -8.05 -23.72
CA LEU A 143 9.02 -6.90 -22.83
C LEU A 143 7.97 -5.85 -23.21
N ILE A 144 7.86 -5.50 -24.50
CA ILE A 144 6.86 -4.53 -24.98
C ILE A 144 5.43 -4.97 -24.60
N ASN A 145 5.13 -6.26 -24.74
CA ASN A 145 3.78 -6.77 -24.50
C ASN A 145 3.43 -6.93 -23.01
N ASN A 146 4.42 -7.19 -22.15
CA ASN A 146 4.19 -7.61 -20.77
C ASN A 146 4.63 -6.58 -19.72
N THR A 147 5.26 -5.47 -20.13
CA THR A 147 5.73 -4.42 -19.21
C THR A 147 5.03 -3.09 -19.48
N ILE A 148 5.22 -2.10 -18.60
CA ILE A 148 4.66 -0.75 -18.75
C ILE A 148 5.69 0.18 -19.38
N ALA A 149 6.94 0.14 -18.90
CA ALA A 149 8.07 0.91 -19.42
C ALA A 149 9.18 -0.04 -19.96
N PRO A 150 8.97 -0.68 -21.12
CA PRO A 150 9.90 -1.66 -21.69
C PRO A 150 11.28 -1.11 -22.00
N SER A 151 11.39 0.19 -22.28
CA SER A 151 12.66 0.88 -22.56
C SER A 151 13.65 0.79 -21.40
N THR A 152 13.16 0.68 -20.16
CA THR A 152 14.01 0.57 -18.97
C THR A 152 14.61 -0.83 -18.78
N LEU A 153 14.18 -1.81 -19.57
CA LEU A 153 14.52 -3.23 -19.41
C LEU A 153 15.35 -3.79 -20.56
N LEU A 154 15.77 -2.93 -21.50
CA LEU A 154 16.55 -3.35 -22.67
C LEU A 154 17.87 -4.00 -22.24
N ASP A 155 18.60 -3.41 -21.30
CA ASP A 155 19.87 -3.95 -20.79
C ASP A 155 19.69 -5.23 -19.94
N VAL A 156 18.47 -5.46 -19.42
CA VAL A 156 18.12 -6.67 -18.68
C VAL A 156 17.94 -7.86 -19.61
N ALA A 157 17.44 -7.65 -20.84
CA ALA A 157 17.25 -8.72 -21.81
C ALA A 157 18.57 -9.42 -22.17
N ASP A 158 19.67 -8.66 -22.15
CA ASP A 158 21.02 -9.14 -22.45
C ASP A 158 21.67 -9.87 -21.26
N HIS A 159 21.33 -9.47 -20.02
CA HIS A 159 21.89 -10.02 -18.78
C HIS A 159 20.89 -10.89 -17.98
N ILE A 160 19.83 -11.39 -18.63
CA ILE A 160 18.70 -12.06 -17.97
C ILE A 160 19.11 -13.31 -17.17
N ALA A 161 20.11 -14.04 -17.66
CA ALA A 161 20.63 -15.25 -17.02
C ALA A 161 21.31 -14.96 -15.67
N GLU A 162 21.87 -13.76 -15.51
CA GLU A 162 22.48 -13.30 -14.25
C GLU A 162 21.40 -12.84 -13.28
N VAL A 163 20.41 -12.08 -13.77
CA VAL A 163 19.26 -11.64 -12.97
C VAL A 163 18.49 -12.82 -12.38
N ARG A 164 18.31 -13.90 -13.15
CA ARG A 164 17.64 -15.12 -12.66
C ARG A 164 18.39 -15.83 -11.53
N LYS A 165 19.72 -15.74 -11.50
CA LYS A 165 20.57 -16.42 -10.50
C LYS A 165 20.75 -15.60 -9.22
N GLY A 166 20.46 -14.31 -9.25
CA GLY A 166 20.58 -13.43 -8.09
C GLY A 166 19.62 -13.77 -6.96
N GLN A 167 19.97 -13.33 -5.74
CA GLN A 167 19.08 -13.39 -4.59
C GLN A 167 17.99 -12.32 -4.73
N VAL A 168 16.72 -12.74 -4.61
CA VAL A 168 15.57 -11.87 -4.85
C VAL A 168 14.91 -11.50 -3.53
N TYR A 169 14.75 -10.21 -3.28
CA TYR A 169 14.00 -9.64 -2.17
C TYR A 169 12.86 -8.77 -2.70
N ALA A 170 11.72 -8.74 -2.02
CA ALA A 170 10.61 -7.85 -2.36
C ALA A 170 10.18 -6.99 -1.17
N SER A 171 9.86 -5.74 -1.46
CA SER A 171 9.25 -4.78 -0.55
C SER A 171 7.96 -4.25 -1.16
N THR A 172 6.82 -4.75 -0.65
CA THR A 172 5.50 -4.47 -1.20
C THR A 172 4.74 -3.45 -0.37
N LEU A 173 4.21 -2.44 -1.06
CA LEU A 173 3.16 -1.53 -0.63
C LEU A 173 1.81 -1.96 -1.25
N PRO A 174 0.67 -1.47 -0.75
CA PRO A 174 -0.65 -1.89 -1.23
C PRO A 174 -0.89 -1.78 -2.75
N TRP A 175 -0.21 -0.86 -3.43
CA TRP A 175 -0.37 -0.58 -4.87
C TRP A 175 0.91 -0.78 -5.71
N ARG A 176 2.09 -0.92 -5.07
CA ARG A 176 3.40 -1.01 -5.73
C ARG A 176 4.30 -1.97 -4.98
N SER A 177 5.12 -2.73 -5.67
CA SER A 177 6.18 -3.52 -5.08
C SER A 177 7.53 -3.19 -5.72
N LYS A 178 8.58 -3.23 -4.91
CA LYS A 178 9.97 -3.13 -5.34
C LYS A 178 10.62 -4.49 -5.16
N VAL A 179 11.16 -5.04 -6.24
CA VAL A 179 11.94 -6.27 -6.24
C VAL A 179 13.40 -5.93 -6.45
N VAL A 180 14.21 -6.29 -5.48
CA VAL A 180 15.65 -6.11 -5.52
C VAL A 180 16.29 -7.44 -5.82
N VAL A 181 17.05 -7.51 -6.89
CA VAL A 181 17.90 -8.64 -7.23
C VAL A 181 19.33 -8.28 -6.87
N HIS A 182 19.95 -9.09 -6.01
CA HIS A 182 21.29 -8.89 -5.51
C HIS A 182 22.20 -10.07 -5.89
N GLN A 183 23.39 -9.74 -6.36
CA GLN A 183 24.49 -10.67 -6.57
C GLN A 183 25.78 -10.01 -6.07
N ASP A 184 26.83 -10.79 -5.78
CA ASP A 184 28.01 -10.36 -5.00
C ASP A 184 28.58 -8.97 -5.39
N ASN A 185 28.50 -8.58 -6.67
CA ASN A 185 29.09 -7.34 -7.18
C ASN A 185 28.09 -6.30 -7.73
N TRP A 186 26.78 -6.61 -7.77
CA TRP A 186 25.76 -5.72 -8.33
C TRP A 186 24.38 -5.87 -7.69
N GLN A 187 23.55 -4.82 -7.85
CA GLN A 187 22.16 -4.82 -7.43
C GLN A 187 21.27 -4.14 -8.48
N LYS A 188 20.14 -4.78 -8.83
CA LYS A 188 19.12 -4.24 -9.74
C LYS A 188 17.77 -4.14 -9.02
N GLU A 189 17.10 -3.00 -9.14
CA GLU A 189 15.77 -2.75 -8.58
C GLU A 189 14.71 -2.67 -9.69
N PHE A 190 13.81 -3.65 -9.66
CA PHE A 190 12.64 -3.75 -10.50
C PHE A 190 11.43 -3.22 -9.75
N THR A 191 10.60 -2.42 -10.42
CA THR A 191 9.32 -1.98 -9.87
C THR A 191 8.18 -2.78 -10.49
N TYR A 192 7.24 -3.20 -9.66
CA TYR A 192 6.00 -3.83 -10.05
C TYR A 192 4.83 -2.95 -9.60
N VAL A 193 3.86 -2.74 -10.48
CA VAL A 193 2.61 -2.05 -10.14
C VAL A 193 1.49 -3.08 -10.08
N ARG A 194 0.60 -2.90 -9.11
CA ARG A 194 -0.55 -3.77 -8.93
C ARG A 194 -1.69 -3.35 -9.87
N PHE A 195 -2.26 -4.33 -10.55
CA PHE A 195 -3.50 -4.21 -11.31
C PHE A 195 -4.56 -5.16 -10.74
N TYR A 196 -5.82 -4.98 -11.15
CA TYR A 196 -6.96 -5.76 -10.65
C TYR A 196 -6.76 -7.29 -10.72
N ASN A 197 -6.03 -7.77 -11.75
CA ASN A 197 -5.82 -9.19 -12.03
C ASN A 197 -4.44 -9.72 -11.63
N GLY A 198 -3.54 -8.91 -11.07
CA GLY A 198 -2.17 -9.35 -10.76
C GLY A 198 -1.15 -8.23 -10.65
N TRP A 199 0.12 -8.61 -10.65
CA TRP A 199 1.24 -7.69 -10.75
C TRP A 199 1.62 -7.49 -12.21
N ARG A 200 2.12 -6.30 -12.55
CA ARG A 200 2.73 -6.01 -13.85
C ARG A 200 4.09 -5.39 -13.62
N LEU A 201 5.08 -5.82 -14.39
CA LEU A 201 6.41 -5.24 -14.35
C LEU A 201 6.35 -3.83 -14.95
N ASP A 202 6.66 -2.84 -14.12
CA ASP A 202 6.69 -1.43 -14.52
C ASP A 202 7.97 -1.14 -15.29
N GLY A 203 9.12 -1.40 -14.66
CA GLY A 203 10.44 -1.15 -15.23
C GLY A 203 11.57 -1.37 -14.25
N LEU A 204 12.81 -1.14 -14.70
CA LEU A 204 14.01 -1.11 -13.87
C LEU A 204 14.39 0.35 -13.58
N TYR A 205 14.52 0.69 -12.30
CA TYR A 205 14.65 2.10 -11.88
C TYR A 205 15.96 2.40 -11.16
N GLN A 206 16.69 1.36 -10.72
CA GLN A 206 17.99 1.55 -10.08
C GLN A 206 18.90 0.36 -10.39
N GLU A 207 20.12 0.66 -10.82
CA GLU A 207 21.22 -0.29 -10.97
C GLU A 207 22.43 0.29 -10.24
N SER A 208 23.08 -0.52 -9.43
CA SER A 208 24.32 -0.15 -8.75
C SER A 208 25.35 -1.26 -8.93
N ASN A 209 26.48 -0.91 -9.54
CA ASN A 209 27.65 -1.77 -9.65
C ASN A 209 28.70 -1.32 -8.63
N TRP A 210 29.10 -2.22 -7.75
CA TRP A 210 30.06 -1.93 -6.68
C TRP A 210 31.52 -2.02 -7.15
N GLU A 211 31.77 -2.53 -8.37
CA GLU A 211 33.11 -2.57 -8.98
C GLU A 211 33.63 -1.18 -9.38
N ASN A 212 32.75 -0.22 -9.72
CA ASN A 212 33.14 1.12 -10.19
C ASN A 212 33.28 2.17 -9.06
N GLN A 213 33.20 1.78 -7.78
CA GLN A 213 33.37 2.71 -6.64
C GLN A 213 34.79 2.69 -6.04
N LYS A 214 35.74 2.00 -6.67
CA LYS A 214 37.14 1.90 -6.21
C LYS A 214 38.15 2.69 -7.04
N ASP A 215 37.68 3.51 -7.99
CA ASP A 215 38.53 4.43 -8.76
C ASP A 215 38.36 5.89 -8.29
#